data_AF-A0A8T0IR28-F1
#
_entry.id   AF-A0A8T0IR28-F1
#
_cell.length_a   1.000
_cell.length_b   1.000
_cell.length_c   1.000
_cell.angle_alpha   90.00
_cell.angle_beta   90.00
_cell.angle_gamma   90.00
#
_symmetry.space_group_name_H-M   'P 1'
#
loop_
_entity.id
_entity.type
_entity.pdbx_description
1 polymer ?
#
loop_
_entity_poly.entity_id
_entity_poly.type
_entity_poly.pdbx_seq_one_letter_code
_entity_poly.pdbx_strand_id
1 'polypeptide(L)'
;MTEVERRSPWLASSASKRWGEAFFLLYSPFWIIILLGVVVPLRLYERFQEREYLLLGLLTVAPCFLVPLFVVCEEDAKRPWYKRYWFKANVWIAIFGFVGNYFWTHYFYTVLGAIYTFPSYKINHVPITTFLLTQPYFLLYHVVSNMTLRRLEHAIKDIPDRYTRWLIQAGWVLVLSYITALTEALTISHFPYYEMVDRSTFYKVGSLFYAIYFVVSFPMFKRIDEDPNVPWTLSQVAVDALGASMLVTIILDFWRITVGPIVDIPWSASQLECVQFGPPWLRPSSDIKGVKDSYKWTSSGMTQESYGLSRLRERAAASHVEL
;
A
#
# COMPACT_ATOMS: atom_id res chain seq x y z
N MET A 1 45.52 15.68 1.28
CA MET A 1 44.39 15.34 2.18
C MET A 1 43.14 15.27 1.33
N THR A 2 42.75 14.08 0.90
CA THR A 2 41.46 13.85 0.24
C THR A 2 40.37 14.06 1.28
N GLU A 3 39.57 15.09 1.10
CA GLU A 3 38.36 15.34 1.89
C GLU A 3 37.46 14.12 1.72
N VAL A 4 37.48 13.20 2.69
CA VAL A 4 36.51 12.11 2.75
C VAL A 4 35.20 12.80 3.12
N GLU A 5 34.44 13.22 2.10
CA GLU A 5 33.07 13.69 2.24
C GLU A 5 32.35 12.68 3.16
N ARG A 6 32.04 13.09 4.40
CA ARG A 6 31.22 12.29 5.30
C ARG A 6 29.83 12.18 4.70
N ARG A 7 29.61 11.15 3.91
CA ARG A 7 28.30 10.87 3.32
C ARG A 7 27.30 10.60 4.45
N SER A 8 26.18 11.33 4.44
CA SER A 8 25.10 11.16 5.40
C SER A 8 24.58 9.72 5.35
N PRO A 9 24.44 9.03 6.50
CA PRO A 9 23.94 7.65 6.55
C PRO A 9 22.44 7.55 6.22
N TRP A 10 21.74 8.68 6.07
CA TRP A 10 20.32 8.73 5.73
C TRP A 10 20.06 8.87 4.23
N LEU A 11 20.97 9.54 3.52
CA LEU A 11 20.78 9.92 2.12
C LEU A 11 21.42 8.89 1.19
N ALA A 12 20.83 8.68 0.02
CA ALA A 12 21.41 7.83 -1.01
C ALA A 12 22.81 8.32 -1.42
N SER A 13 23.67 7.43 -1.92
CA SER A 13 24.97 7.85 -2.50
C SER A 13 24.80 8.46 -3.90
N SER A 14 23.90 7.92 -4.72
CA SER A 14 23.51 8.48 -6.02
C SER A 14 22.85 9.85 -5.85
N ALA A 15 23.36 10.86 -6.54
CA ALA A 15 22.83 12.22 -6.46
C ALA A 15 21.43 12.36 -7.04
N SER A 16 21.14 11.67 -8.16
CA SER A 16 19.79 11.60 -8.74
C SER A 16 18.80 11.00 -7.73
N LYS A 17 19.20 9.90 -7.08
CA LYS A 17 18.38 9.25 -6.07
C LYS A 17 18.14 10.14 -4.87
N ARG A 18 19.21 10.69 -4.30
CA ARG A 18 19.17 11.60 -3.16
C ARG A 18 18.27 12.81 -3.42
N TRP A 19 18.37 13.42 -4.61
CA TRP A 19 17.51 14.53 -4.99
C TRP A 19 16.03 14.10 -5.11
N GLY A 20 15.74 12.99 -5.79
CA GLY A 20 14.37 12.53 -5.97
C GLY A 20 13.70 12.10 -4.65
N GLU A 21 14.42 11.42 -3.77
CA GLU A 21 13.93 11.08 -2.43
C GLU A 21 13.63 12.35 -1.61
N ALA A 22 14.55 13.33 -1.62
CA ALA A 22 14.32 14.60 -0.94
C ALA A 22 13.11 15.34 -1.51
N PHE A 23 12.94 15.36 -2.84
CA PHE A 23 11.77 15.95 -3.48
C PHE A 23 10.46 15.30 -3.00
N PHE A 24 10.33 13.96 -3.05
CA PHE A 24 9.11 13.29 -2.62
C PHE A 24 8.83 13.49 -1.12
N LEU A 25 9.87 13.51 -0.29
CA LEU A 25 9.73 13.79 1.14
C LEU A 25 9.23 15.22 1.39
N LEU A 26 9.81 16.22 0.73
CA LEU A 26 9.43 17.63 0.89
C LEU A 26 8.08 17.95 0.24
N TYR A 27 7.70 17.23 -0.81
CA TYR A 27 6.38 17.33 -1.41
C TYR A 27 5.29 16.72 -0.52
N SER A 28 5.64 15.77 0.36
CA SER A 28 4.63 15.02 1.11
C SER A 28 3.74 15.85 2.03
N PRO A 29 4.28 16.83 2.80
CA PRO A 29 3.45 17.75 3.56
C PRO A 29 2.35 18.43 2.74
N PHE A 30 2.58 18.76 1.47
CA PHE A 30 1.59 19.46 0.63
C PHE A 30 0.31 18.62 0.44
N TRP A 31 0.43 17.39 -0.05
CA TRP A 31 -0.74 16.55 -0.27
C TRP A 31 -1.35 16.07 1.05
N ILE A 32 -0.55 15.87 2.11
CA ILE A 32 -1.06 15.54 3.46
C ILE A 32 -1.92 16.68 4.00
N ILE A 33 -1.46 17.94 3.88
CA ILE A 33 -2.23 19.11 4.33
C ILE A 33 -3.53 19.23 3.55
N ILE A 34 -3.52 19.00 2.23
CA ILE A 34 -4.74 19.01 1.42
C ILE A 34 -5.73 17.95 1.93
N LEU A 35 -5.30 16.70 2.09
CA LEU A 35 -6.21 15.61 2.47
C LEU A 35 -6.64 15.69 3.93
N LEU A 36 -5.68 15.72 4.85
CA LEU A 36 -5.91 15.59 6.29
C LEU A 36 -6.03 16.93 7.01
N GLY A 37 -5.51 18.02 6.43
CA GLY A 37 -5.60 19.36 7.01
C GLY A 37 -6.78 20.19 6.48
N VAL A 38 -7.27 19.90 5.27
CA VAL A 38 -8.34 20.67 4.61
C VAL A 38 -9.56 19.80 4.32
N VAL A 39 -9.44 18.76 3.49
CA VAL A 39 -10.60 17.97 3.02
C VAL A 39 -11.30 17.25 4.16
N VAL A 40 -10.55 16.56 5.02
CA VAL A 40 -11.14 15.80 6.14
C VAL A 40 -11.71 16.71 7.24
N PRO A 41 -10.98 17.70 7.78
CA PRO A 41 -11.50 18.53 8.88
C PRO A 41 -12.69 19.41 8.48
N LEU A 42 -12.68 19.95 7.26
CA LEU A 42 -13.78 20.76 6.73
C LEU A 42 -14.93 19.92 6.14
N ARG A 43 -14.81 18.59 6.17
CA ARG A 43 -15.78 17.64 5.61
C ARG A 43 -16.16 17.92 4.15
N LEU A 44 -15.21 18.44 3.36
CA LEU A 44 -15.46 18.75 1.93
C LEU A 44 -15.88 17.51 1.14
N TYR A 45 -15.40 16.35 1.60
CA TYR A 45 -15.72 15.05 1.04
C TYR A 45 -17.23 14.73 1.04
N GLU A 46 -18.06 15.36 1.88
CA GLU A 46 -19.51 15.13 1.88
C GLU A 46 -20.20 15.67 0.62
N ARG A 47 -19.59 16.66 -0.05
CA ARG A 47 -20.15 17.31 -1.24
C ARG A 47 -19.52 16.79 -2.54
N PHE A 48 -18.45 16.02 -2.44
CA PHE A 48 -17.73 15.52 -3.60
C PHE A 48 -18.55 14.47 -4.33
N GLN A 49 -18.63 14.62 -5.65
CA GLN A 49 -19.09 13.59 -6.57
C GLN A 49 -17.86 12.93 -7.21
N GLU A 50 -18.07 12.06 -8.19
CA GLU A 50 -17.02 11.27 -8.82
C GLU A 50 -15.90 12.15 -9.41
N ARG A 51 -16.26 13.33 -9.94
CA ARG A 51 -15.32 14.26 -10.59
C ARG A 51 -14.41 14.94 -9.58
N GLU A 52 -14.95 15.38 -8.45
CA GLU A 52 -14.19 16.06 -7.40
C GLU A 52 -13.19 15.08 -6.76
N TYR A 53 -13.60 13.83 -6.51
CA TYR A 53 -12.69 12.79 -6.05
C TYR A 53 -11.60 12.45 -7.08
N LEU A 54 -11.93 12.40 -8.36
CA LEU A 54 -10.94 12.20 -9.42
C LEU A 54 -9.93 13.36 -9.46
N LEU A 55 -10.43 14.60 -9.43
CA LEU A 55 -9.61 15.81 -9.45
C LEU A 55 -8.72 15.88 -8.20
N LEU A 56 -9.23 15.50 -7.03
CA LEU A 56 -8.45 15.42 -5.80
C LEU A 56 -7.26 14.46 -5.96
N GLY A 57 -7.49 13.25 -6.46
CA GLY A 57 -6.42 12.30 -6.73
C GLY A 57 -5.40 12.85 -7.73
N LEU A 58 -5.87 13.44 -8.85
CA LEU A 58 -5.01 14.06 -9.86
C LEU A 58 -4.15 15.19 -9.28
N LEU A 59 -4.73 16.06 -8.44
CA LEU A 59 -4.03 17.16 -7.78
C LEU A 59 -2.87 16.65 -6.91
N THR A 60 -3.05 15.51 -6.24
CA THR A 60 -1.99 14.93 -5.39
C THR A 60 -0.90 14.20 -6.17
N VAL A 61 -1.22 13.58 -7.30
CA VAL A 61 -0.24 12.76 -8.05
C VAL A 61 0.49 13.54 -9.14
N ALA A 62 -0.17 14.51 -9.78
CA ALA A 62 0.42 15.24 -10.90
C ALA A 62 1.77 15.91 -10.54
N PRO A 63 1.94 16.54 -9.36
CA PRO A 63 3.23 17.13 -8.99
C PRO A 63 4.36 16.11 -8.86
N CYS A 64 4.08 14.84 -8.54
CA CYS A 64 5.09 13.76 -8.49
C CYS A 64 5.77 13.52 -9.85
N PHE A 65 5.11 13.88 -10.95
CA PHE A 65 5.62 13.75 -12.31
C PHE A 65 6.00 15.10 -12.93
N LEU A 66 5.19 16.14 -12.70
CA LEU A 66 5.35 17.43 -13.38
C LEU A 66 6.47 18.27 -12.78
N VAL A 67 6.57 18.38 -11.45
CA VAL A 67 7.58 19.24 -10.81
C VAL A 67 9.01 18.78 -11.12
N PRO A 68 9.34 17.46 -11.06
CA PRO A 68 10.67 16.97 -11.40
C PRO A 68 11.07 17.04 -12.88
N LEU A 69 10.16 17.46 -13.77
CA LEU A 69 10.52 17.79 -15.15
C LEU A 69 11.22 19.14 -15.24
N PHE A 70 10.82 20.09 -14.39
CA PHE A 70 11.29 21.48 -14.43
C PHE A 70 12.36 21.78 -13.37
N VAL A 71 12.27 21.14 -12.21
CA VAL A 71 13.24 21.29 -11.12
C VAL A 71 14.04 20.00 -11.04
N VAL A 72 15.36 20.08 -11.24
CA VAL A 72 16.26 18.91 -11.21
C VAL A 72 17.61 19.25 -10.60
N CYS A 73 18.32 18.24 -10.10
CA CYS A 73 19.72 18.41 -9.71
C CYS A 73 20.65 18.53 -10.93
N GLU A 74 21.86 19.05 -10.69
CA GLU A 74 22.86 19.31 -11.73
C GLU A 74 23.23 18.05 -12.55
N GLU A 75 23.39 16.90 -11.89
CA GLU A 75 23.70 15.64 -12.58
C GLU A 75 22.55 15.12 -13.45
N ASP A 76 21.31 15.42 -13.09
CA ASP A 76 20.14 15.01 -13.85
C ASP A 76 19.80 15.98 -14.99
N ALA A 77 20.25 17.23 -14.91
CA ALA A 77 20.06 18.23 -15.97
C ALA A 77 20.60 17.75 -17.33
N LYS A 78 21.70 16.98 -17.32
CA LYS A 78 22.35 16.43 -18.53
C LYS A 78 21.75 15.08 -18.98
N ARG A 79 20.82 14.51 -18.21
CA ARG A 79 20.26 13.17 -18.45
C ARG A 79 18.84 13.28 -19.02
N PRO A 80 18.47 12.39 -19.96
CA PRO A 80 17.06 12.23 -20.33
C PRO A 80 16.21 11.89 -19.12
N TRP A 81 14.99 12.44 -19.04
CA TRP A 81 14.11 12.32 -17.87
C TRP A 81 13.83 10.86 -17.47
N TYR A 82 13.71 9.95 -18.44
CA TYR A 82 13.42 8.53 -18.19
C TYR A 82 14.59 7.76 -17.56
N LYS A 83 15.80 8.33 -17.55
CA LYS A 83 16.97 7.77 -16.86
C LYS A 83 17.13 8.30 -15.43
N ARG A 84 16.39 9.34 -15.04
CA ARG A 84 16.45 9.98 -13.72
C ARG A 84 15.72 9.13 -12.69
N TYR A 85 16.20 9.12 -11.45
CA TYR A 85 15.64 8.29 -10.38
C TYR A 85 14.16 8.58 -10.13
N TRP A 86 13.75 9.87 -10.08
CA TRP A 86 12.37 10.24 -9.76
C TRP A 86 11.36 9.58 -10.72
N PHE A 87 11.73 9.43 -12.01
CA PHE A 87 10.84 8.82 -12.99
C PHE A 87 10.78 7.30 -12.79
N LYS A 88 11.93 6.65 -12.56
CA LYS A 88 12.01 5.22 -12.24
C LYS A 88 11.23 4.87 -10.97
N ALA A 89 11.38 5.68 -9.91
CA ALA A 89 10.65 5.54 -8.66
C ALA A 89 9.13 5.61 -8.89
N ASN A 90 8.68 6.59 -9.66
CA ASN A 90 7.27 6.70 -10.05
C ASN A 90 6.79 5.49 -10.85
N VAL A 91 7.56 5.00 -11.83
CA VAL A 91 7.20 3.81 -12.62
C VAL A 91 7.06 2.57 -11.73
N TRP A 92 8.01 2.37 -10.81
CA TRP A 92 7.96 1.25 -9.88
C TRP A 92 6.69 1.29 -9.03
N ILE A 93 6.41 2.45 -8.43
CA ILE A 93 5.22 2.64 -7.56
C ILE A 93 3.93 2.59 -8.37
N ALA A 94 3.92 3.06 -9.62
CA ALA A 94 2.74 3.00 -10.48
C ALA A 94 2.39 1.55 -10.82
N ILE A 95 3.39 0.71 -11.13
CA ILE A 95 3.18 -0.72 -11.38
C ILE A 95 2.71 -1.42 -10.10
N PHE A 96 3.46 -1.27 -9.00
CA PHE A 96 3.15 -1.93 -7.74
C PHE A 96 1.79 -1.48 -7.17
N GLY A 97 1.51 -0.18 -7.20
CA GLY A 97 0.26 0.43 -6.78
C GLY A 97 -0.92 0.06 -7.67
N PHE A 98 -0.71 -0.07 -8.98
CA PHE A 98 -1.74 -0.59 -9.89
C PHE A 98 -2.08 -2.04 -9.55
N VAL A 99 -1.08 -2.91 -9.35
CA VAL A 99 -1.34 -4.31 -8.98
C VAL A 99 -2.06 -4.37 -7.63
N GLY A 100 -1.61 -3.57 -6.66
CA GLY A 100 -2.24 -3.51 -5.34
C GLY A 100 -3.69 -3.06 -5.36
N ASN A 101 -4.02 -2.02 -6.11
CA ASN A 101 -5.39 -1.54 -6.22
C ASN A 101 -6.24 -2.46 -7.11
N TYR A 102 -5.73 -2.96 -8.24
CA TYR A 102 -6.54 -3.73 -9.18
C TYR A 102 -6.77 -5.18 -8.74
N PHE A 103 -5.74 -5.84 -8.23
CA PHE A 103 -5.78 -7.26 -7.87
C PHE A 103 -5.91 -7.46 -6.36
N TRP A 104 -5.12 -6.75 -5.56
CA TRP A 104 -5.05 -7.08 -4.13
C TRP A 104 -6.14 -6.44 -3.27
N THR A 105 -6.76 -5.36 -3.74
CA THR A 105 -7.96 -4.81 -3.08
C THR A 105 -9.09 -5.84 -2.96
N HIS A 106 -9.11 -6.88 -3.79
CA HIS A 106 -10.02 -8.01 -3.57
C HIS A 106 -9.77 -8.71 -2.24
N TYR A 107 -8.52 -8.87 -1.79
CA TYR A 107 -8.24 -9.36 -0.45
C TYR A 107 -8.71 -8.38 0.63
N PHE A 108 -8.72 -7.07 0.37
CA PHE A 108 -9.30 -6.12 1.33
C PHE A 108 -10.80 -6.36 1.49
N TYR A 109 -11.48 -6.70 0.40
CA TYR A 109 -12.92 -6.94 0.38
C TYR A 109 -13.29 -8.30 0.96
N THR A 110 -12.50 -9.34 0.68
CA THR A 110 -12.84 -10.75 1.00
C THR A 110 -12.03 -11.36 2.14
N VAL A 111 -10.97 -10.70 2.61
CA VAL A 111 -10.19 -11.14 3.77
C VAL A 111 -10.32 -10.14 4.91
N LEU A 112 -10.22 -8.84 4.61
CA LEU A 112 -10.26 -7.78 5.64
C LEU A 112 -11.66 -7.22 5.91
N GLY A 113 -12.62 -7.44 5.02
CA GLY A 113 -13.99 -6.90 5.15
C GLY A 113 -14.05 -5.38 5.03
N ALA A 114 -13.15 -4.76 4.26
CA ALA A 114 -13.14 -3.32 4.00
C ALA A 114 -13.92 -2.98 2.72
N ILE A 115 -14.56 -1.81 2.65
CA ILE A 115 -15.39 -1.38 1.51
C ILE A 115 -15.28 0.14 1.31
N TYR A 116 -15.20 0.56 0.05
CA TYR A 116 -15.35 1.97 -0.33
C TYR A 116 -16.79 2.27 -0.76
N THR A 117 -17.39 3.29 -0.16
CA THR A 117 -18.80 3.68 -0.40
C THR A 117 -18.96 5.10 -0.95
N PHE A 118 -17.86 5.84 -1.17
CA PHE A 118 -17.92 7.19 -1.74
C PHE A 118 -18.16 7.17 -3.26
N PRO A 119 -18.77 8.24 -3.82
CA PRO A 119 -18.91 8.40 -5.27
C PRO A 119 -17.55 8.35 -5.97
N SER A 120 -17.38 7.44 -6.94
CA SER A 120 -16.17 7.41 -7.75
C SER A 120 -16.39 6.70 -9.08
N TYR A 121 -15.62 7.09 -10.09
CA TYR A 121 -15.37 6.23 -11.24
C TYR A 121 -14.59 5.01 -10.78
N LYS A 122 -15.08 3.81 -11.10
CA LYS A 122 -14.50 2.55 -10.61
C LYS A 122 -13.98 1.71 -11.77
N ILE A 123 -12.89 1.00 -11.52
CA ILE A 123 -12.39 -0.08 -12.38
C ILE A 123 -12.29 -1.31 -11.49
N ASN A 124 -12.90 -2.42 -11.91
CA ASN A 124 -12.94 -3.65 -11.11
C ASN A 124 -13.50 -3.43 -9.68
N HIS A 125 -14.54 -2.60 -9.57
CA HIS A 125 -15.16 -2.14 -8.32
C HIS A 125 -14.28 -1.28 -7.40
N VAL A 126 -13.05 -0.96 -7.79
CA VAL A 126 -12.12 -0.14 -7.02
C VAL A 126 -12.18 1.32 -7.52
N PRO A 127 -12.38 2.31 -6.63
CA PRO A 127 -12.36 3.73 -6.98
C PRO A 127 -11.04 4.16 -7.66
N ILE A 128 -11.09 4.80 -8.82
CA ILE A 128 -9.89 5.29 -9.53
C ILE A 128 -9.09 6.27 -8.64
N THR A 129 -9.78 7.03 -7.79
CA THR A 129 -9.13 7.94 -6.84
C THR A 129 -8.15 7.23 -5.91
N THR A 130 -8.41 5.97 -5.51
CA THR A 130 -7.46 5.26 -4.63
C THR A 130 -6.16 4.94 -5.37
N PHE A 131 -6.22 4.56 -6.65
CA PHE A 131 -5.01 4.37 -7.47
C PHE A 131 -4.15 5.64 -7.52
N LEU A 132 -4.80 6.80 -7.69
CA LEU A 132 -4.10 8.09 -7.77
C LEU A 132 -3.51 8.50 -6.41
N LEU A 133 -4.25 8.30 -5.32
CA LEU A 133 -3.78 8.61 -3.96
C LEU A 133 -2.68 7.64 -3.51
N THR A 134 -2.72 6.37 -3.91
CA THR A 134 -1.68 5.38 -3.59
C THR A 134 -0.30 5.86 -4.03
N GLN A 135 -0.19 6.54 -5.18
CA GLN A 135 1.09 6.97 -5.73
C GLN A 135 1.90 7.87 -4.76
N PRO A 136 1.42 9.06 -4.32
CA PRO A 136 2.16 9.92 -3.39
C PRO A 136 2.36 9.27 -2.01
N TYR A 137 1.37 8.52 -1.50
CA TYR A 137 1.50 7.79 -0.23
C TYR A 137 2.64 6.77 -0.29
N PHE A 138 2.67 5.93 -1.32
CA PHE A 138 3.68 4.89 -1.43
C PHE A 138 5.05 5.49 -1.73
N LEU A 139 5.16 6.57 -2.52
CA LEU A 139 6.43 7.30 -2.65
C LEU A 139 6.96 7.77 -1.29
N LEU A 140 6.12 8.36 -0.44
CA LEU A 140 6.51 8.76 0.92
C LEU A 140 6.99 7.55 1.73
N TYR A 141 6.20 6.49 1.81
CA TYR A 141 6.49 5.31 2.64
C TYR A 141 7.84 4.68 2.26
N HIS A 142 8.07 4.52 0.97
CA HIS A 142 9.28 3.89 0.48
C HIS A 142 10.51 4.80 0.60
N VAL A 143 10.35 6.12 0.50
CA VAL A 143 11.43 7.07 0.78
C VAL A 143 11.83 7.03 2.25
N VAL A 144 10.87 7.08 3.18
CA VAL A 144 11.12 6.95 4.62
C VAL A 144 11.78 5.60 4.94
N SER A 145 11.31 4.52 4.31
CA SER A 145 11.91 3.20 4.43
C SER A 145 13.36 3.16 3.96
N ASN A 146 13.66 3.68 2.76
CA ASN A 146 15.03 3.75 2.25
C ASN A 146 15.96 4.50 3.22
N MET A 147 15.53 5.64 3.74
CA MET A 147 16.32 6.44 4.68
C MET A 147 16.62 5.67 5.97
N THR A 148 15.61 5.02 6.56
CA THR A 148 15.78 4.27 7.82
C THR A 148 16.60 3.00 7.62
N LEU A 149 16.41 2.28 6.51
CA LEU A 149 17.20 1.10 6.17
C LEU A 149 18.67 1.42 5.96
N ARG A 150 19.01 2.51 5.27
CA ARG A 150 20.41 2.97 5.15
C ARG A 150 21.00 3.34 6.51
N ARG A 151 20.23 4.03 7.35
CA ARG A 151 20.69 4.42 8.69
C ARG A 151 20.97 3.20 9.55
N LEU A 152 20.11 2.18 9.46
CA LEU A 152 20.27 0.90 10.15
C LEU A 152 21.50 0.15 9.63
N GLU A 153 21.63 0.00 8.31
CA GLU A 153 22.79 -0.61 7.65
C GLU A 153 24.10 0.02 8.12
N HIS A 154 24.14 1.37 8.22
CA HIS A 154 25.30 2.07 8.75
C HIS A 154 25.53 1.79 10.24
N ALA A 155 24.47 1.70 11.05
CA ALA A 155 24.57 1.44 12.49
C ALA A 155 25.08 0.03 12.82
N ILE A 156 24.75 -0.95 11.97
CA ILE A 156 25.12 -2.36 12.18
C ILE A 156 26.31 -2.81 11.33
N LYS A 157 26.97 -1.89 10.61
CA LYS A 157 28.04 -2.23 9.65
C LYS A 157 29.20 -3.00 10.28
N ASP A 158 29.52 -2.67 11.54
CA ASP A 158 30.67 -3.21 12.28
C ASP A 158 30.34 -4.56 12.96
N ILE A 159 29.09 -5.04 12.87
CA ILE A 159 28.72 -6.40 13.31
C ILE A 159 29.30 -7.41 12.30
N PRO A 160 30.20 -8.31 12.73
CA PRO A 160 30.87 -9.24 11.81
C PRO A 160 29.94 -10.34 11.30
N ASP A 161 29.00 -10.80 12.14
CA ASP A 161 28.07 -11.87 11.77
C ASP A 161 27.01 -11.38 10.78
N ARG A 162 27.01 -12.01 9.60
CA ARG A 162 26.06 -11.71 8.53
C ARG A 162 24.63 -12.08 8.92
N TYR A 163 24.43 -13.17 9.65
CA TYR A 163 23.10 -13.64 10.02
C TYR A 163 22.44 -12.68 11.00
N THR A 164 23.18 -12.21 12.01
CA THR A 164 22.72 -11.20 12.96
C THR A 164 22.33 -9.90 12.25
N ARG A 165 23.15 -9.40 11.31
CA ARG A 165 22.77 -8.21 10.53
C ARG A 165 21.50 -8.41 9.73
N TRP A 166 21.37 -9.57 9.08
CA TRP A 166 20.17 -9.90 8.32
C TRP A 166 18.92 -9.99 9.20
N LEU A 167 19.01 -10.61 10.38
CA LEU A 167 17.90 -10.69 11.35
C LEU A 167 17.47 -9.30 11.84
N ILE A 168 18.44 -8.43 12.13
CA ILE A 168 18.14 -7.04 12.54
C ILE A 168 17.44 -6.28 11.41
N GLN A 169 17.91 -6.40 10.17
CA GLN A 169 17.29 -5.78 9.01
C GLN A 169 15.88 -6.32 8.76
N ALA A 170 15.68 -7.64 8.80
CA ALA A 170 14.38 -8.27 8.66
C ALA A 170 13.41 -7.81 9.76
N GLY A 171 13.86 -7.79 11.01
CA GLY A 171 13.07 -7.28 12.13
C GLY A 171 12.67 -5.81 11.95
N TRP A 172 13.59 -4.97 11.47
CA TRP A 172 13.28 -3.56 11.17
C TRP A 172 12.25 -3.42 10.05
N VAL A 173 12.39 -4.17 8.96
CA VAL A 173 11.41 -4.18 7.85
C VAL A 173 10.04 -4.60 8.37
N LEU A 174 9.94 -5.64 9.20
CA LEU A 174 8.66 -6.08 9.78
C LEU A 174 8.02 -4.99 10.64
N VAL A 175 8.77 -4.38 11.56
CA VAL A 175 8.28 -3.32 12.44
C VAL A 175 7.84 -2.11 11.63
N LEU A 176 8.66 -1.64 10.70
CA LEU A 176 8.36 -0.47 9.88
C LEU A 176 7.14 -0.71 8.99
N SER A 177 7.02 -1.91 8.42
CA SER A 177 5.87 -2.30 7.58
C SER A 177 4.57 -2.28 8.38
N TYR A 178 4.58 -2.85 9.58
CA TYR A 178 3.41 -2.85 10.46
C TYR A 178 3.02 -1.43 10.89
N ILE A 179 3.99 -0.62 11.32
CA ILE A 179 3.73 0.78 11.71
C ILE A 179 3.17 1.57 10.52
N THR A 180 3.69 1.38 9.32
CA THR A 180 3.20 2.06 8.11
C THR A 180 1.75 1.67 7.82
N ALA A 181 1.45 0.37 7.77
CA ALA A 181 0.10 -0.13 7.52
C ALA A 181 -0.91 0.33 8.59
N LEU A 182 -0.52 0.26 9.86
CA LEU A 182 -1.36 0.74 10.97
C LEU A 182 -1.59 2.25 10.89
N THR A 183 -0.54 3.04 10.61
CA THR A 183 -0.65 4.49 10.50
C THR A 183 -1.60 4.86 9.37
N GLU A 184 -1.49 4.21 8.20
CA GLU A 184 -2.40 4.44 7.09
C GLU A 184 -3.86 4.13 7.48
N ALA A 185 -4.10 2.97 8.09
CA ALA A 185 -5.42 2.57 8.58
C ALA A 185 -6.01 3.58 9.58
N LEU A 186 -5.18 4.12 10.47
CA LEU A 186 -5.59 5.16 11.43
C LEU A 186 -5.84 6.50 10.75
N THR A 187 -5.08 6.89 9.73
CA THR A 187 -5.28 8.18 9.04
C THR A 187 -6.60 8.23 8.27
N ILE A 188 -7.06 7.09 7.75
CA ILE A 188 -8.34 6.98 7.04
C ILE A 188 -9.51 6.60 7.96
N SER A 189 -9.26 6.27 9.24
CA SER A 189 -10.28 5.78 10.17
C SER A 189 -11.49 6.72 10.36
N HIS A 190 -11.27 8.03 10.22
CA HIS A 190 -12.30 9.07 10.36
C HIS A 190 -13.03 9.36 9.06
N PHE A 191 -12.63 8.75 7.93
CA PHE A 191 -13.32 8.89 6.66
C PHE A 191 -14.52 7.93 6.62
N PRO A 192 -15.77 8.45 6.66
CA PRO A 192 -16.95 7.61 6.90
C PRO A 192 -17.28 6.69 5.71
N TYR A 193 -16.72 6.97 4.54
CA TYR A 193 -16.94 6.21 3.30
C TYR A 193 -15.90 5.12 3.04
N TYR A 194 -15.03 4.86 4.01
CA TYR A 194 -14.23 3.64 4.06
C TYR A 194 -14.70 2.80 5.24
N GLU A 195 -15.56 1.83 4.94
CA GLU A 195 -16.21 1.00 5.94
C GLU A 195 -15.42 -0.28 6.17
N MET A 196 -15.42 -0.76 7.42
CA MET A 196 -14.85 -2.04 7.80
C MET A 196 -15.91 -2.78 8.63
N VAL A 197 -16.07 -4.08 8.39
CA VAL A 197 -16.97 -4.93 9.19
C VAL A 197 -16.61 -4.87 10.68
N ASP A 198 -15.32 -5.01 11.00
CA ASP A 198 -14.79 -4.81 12.36
C ASP A 198 -13.46 -4.01 12.32
N ARG A 199 -13.53 -2.76 12.79
CA ARG A 199 -12.38 -1.86 12.87
C ARG A 199 -11.32 -2.34 13.89
N SER A 200 -11.74 -2.92 15.01
CA SER A 200 -10.81 -3.36 16.07
C SER A 200 -9.93 -4.49 15.57
N THR A 201 -10.54 -5.48 14.91
CA THR A 201 -9.83 -6.61 14.30
C THR A 201 -9.01 -6.15 13.10
N PHE A 202 -9.51 -5.22 12.29
CA PHE A 202 -8.74 -4.62 11.20
C PHE A 202 -7.46 -3.96 11.72
N TYR A 203 -7.51 -3.12 12.77
CA TYR A 203 -6.31 -2.45 13.26
C TYR A 203 -5.26 -3.41 13.84
N LYS A 204 -5.67 -4.51 14.46
CA LYS A 204 -4.75 -5.48 15.07
C LYS A 204 -4.20 -6.50 14.06
N VAL A 205 -5.09 -7.15 13.32
CA VAL A 205 -4.76 -8.28 12.44
C VAL A 205 -4.75 -7.83 10.97
N GLY A 206 -5.70 -6.99 10.57
CA GLY A 206 -5.76 -6.46 9.21
C GLY A 206 -4.54 -5.60 8.85
N SER A 207 -4.02 -4.80 9.79
CA SER A 207 -2.77 -4.05 9.59
C SER A 207 -1.57 -4.98 9.38
N LEU A 208 -1.54 -6.15 10.01
CA LEU A 208 -0.48 -7.15 9.78
C LEU A 208 -0.61 -7.79 8.39
N PHE A 209 -1.82 -8.11 7.95
CA PHE A 209 -2.07 -8.58 6.59
C PHE A 209 -1.67 -7.52 5.56
N TYR A 210 -2.05 -6.26 5.78
CA TYR A 210 -1.68 -5.18 4.88
C TYR A 210 -0.16 -4.91 4.88
N ALA A 211 0.51 -5.06 6.03
CA ALA A 211 1.96 -4.90 6.15
C ALA A 211 2.74 -5.82 5.21
N ILE A 212 2.19 -6.95 4.75
CA ILE A 212 2.81 -7.86 3.77
C ILE A 212 3.27 -7.10 2.51
N TYR A 213 2.52 -6.08 2.10
CA TYR A 213 2.87 -5.24 0.95
C TYR A 213 4.27 -4.64 1.16
N PHE A 214 4.46 -4.03 2.33
CA PHE A 214 5.64 -3.29 2.70
C PHE A 214 6.81 -4.19 3.11
N VAL A 215 6.53 -5.37 3.68
CA VAL A 215 7.56 -6.36 4.02
C VAL A 215 8.37 -6.74 2.79
N VAL A 216 7.71 -6.83 1.64
CA VAL A 216 8.35 -7.12 0.36
C VAL A 216 8.82 -5.83 -0.33
N SER A 217 7.95 -4.82 -0.43
CA SER A 217 8.20 -3.66 -1.28
C SER A 217 9.33 -2.76 -0.78
N PHE A 218 9.50 -2.61 0.53
CA PHE A 218 10.55 -1.79 1.13
C PHE A 218 11.97 -2.20 0.73
N PRO A 219 12.41 -3.44 1.00
CA PRO A 219 13.75 -3.86 0.59
C PRO A 219 13.91 -3.90 -0.93
N MET A 220 12.84 -4.18 -1.69
CA MET A 220 12.91 -4.23 -3.16
C MET A 220 13.08 -2.86 -3.78
N PHE A 221 12.25 -1.88 -3.39
CA PHE A 221 12.32 -0.50 -3.86
C PHE A 221 13.64 0.19 -3.51
N LYS A 222 14.22 -0.13 -2.34
CA LYS A 222 15.53 0.42 -1.94
C LYS A 222 16.62 0.18 -2.98
N ARG A 223 16.54 -0.87 -3.80
CA ARG A 223 17.61 -1.21 -4.75
C ARG A 223 17.69 -0.30 -5.96
N ILE A 224 16.61 0.40 -6.33
CA ILE A 224 16.56 1.27 -7.51
C ILE A 224 17.64 2.35 -7.40
N ASP A 225 18.63 2.35 -8.31
CA ASP A 225 19.73 3.32 -8.37
C ASP A 225 20.46 3.56 -7.03
N GLU A 226 20.51 2.55 -6.13
CA GLU A 226 21.21 2.68 -4.85
C GLU A 226 22.73 2.74 -5.03
N ASP A 227 23.27 1.91 -5.93
CA ASP A 227 24.67 1.99 -6.39
C ASP A 227 24.78 2.99 -7.55
N PRO A 228 25.49 4.12 -7.37
CA PRO A 228 25.66 5.11 -8.43
C PRO A 228 26.41 4.59 -9.66
N ASN A 229 27.20 3.52 -9.54
CA ASN A 229 27.98 2.96 -10.64
C ASN A 229 27.16 2.03 -11.55
N VAL A 230 26.02 1.53 -11.06
CA VAL A 230 25.17 0.57 -11.76
C VAL A 230 23.72 1.08 -11.80
N PRO A 231 23.45 2.18 -12.55
CA PRO A 231 22.10 2.72 -12.66
C PRO A 231 21.18 1.72 -13.38
N TRP A 232 19.97 1.56 -12.85
CA TRP A 232 18.98 0.64 -13.37
C TRP A 232 18.40 1.14 -14.69
N THR A 233 18.02 0.20 -15.56
CA THR A 233 17.20 0.49 -16.75
C THR A 233 15.71 0.55 -16.36
N LEU A 234 14.87 1.13 -17.20
CA LEU A 234 13.42 1.11 -16.98
C LEU A 234 12.82 -0.29 -17.01
N SER A 235 13.35 -1.18 -17.88
CA SER A 235 12.90 -2.57 -17.93
C SER A 235 13.22 -3.29 -16.62
N GLN A 236 14.40 -3.08 -16.06
CA GLN A 236 14.78 -3.64 -14.76
C GLN A 236 13.85 -3.14 -13.65
N VAL A 237 13.53 -1.85 -13.63
CA VAL A 237 12.57 -1.27 -12.66
C VAL A 237 11.19 -1.91 -12.79
N ALA A 238 10.68 -2.06 -14.02
CA ALA A 238 9.36 -2.64 -14.26
C ALA A 238 9.30 -4.13 -13.90
N VAL A 239 10.30 -4.91 -14.31
CA VAL A 239 10.41 -6.34 -13.96
C VAL A 239 10.52 -6.51 -12.46
N ASP A 240 11.28 -5.65 -11.78
CA ASP A 240 11.42 -5.73 -10.32
C ASP A 240 10.12 -5.40 -9.59
N ALA A 241 9.38 -4.38 -10.03
CA ALA A 241 8.06 -4.05 -9.48
C ALA A 241 7.05 -5.20 -9.67
N LEU A 242 7.06 -5.84 -10.84
CA LEU A 242 6.22 -7.02 -11.11
C LEU A 242 6.64 -8.23 -10.26
N GLY A 243 7.95 -8.46 -10.09
CA GLY A 243 8.48 -9.50 -9.21
C GLY A 243 8.09 -9.30 -7.75
N ALA A 244 8.21 -8.06 -7.25
CA ALA A 244 7.74 -7.68 -5.92
C ALA A 244 6.23 -7.94 -5.77
N SER A 245 5.47 -7.56 -6.79
CA SER A 245 4.03 -7.73 -6.83
C SER A 245 3.63 -9.21 -6.78
N MET A 246 4.31 -10.07 -7.54
CA MET A 246 4.03 -11.51 -7.52
C MET A 246 4.37 -12.13 -6.16
N LEU A 247 5.48 -11.72 -5.54
CA LEU A 247 5.85 -12.22 -4.21
C LEU A 247 4.82 -11.82 -3.15
N VAL A 248 4.36 -10.56 -3.15
CA VAL A 248 3.25 -10.12 -2.28
C VAL A 248 2.01 -10.96 -2.53
N THR A 249 1.63 -11.17 -3.81
CA THR A 249 0.47 -11.98 -4.19
C THR A 249 0.55 -13.38 -3.60
N ILE A 250 1.69 -14.05 -3.70
CA ILE A 250 1.90 -15.41 -3.15
C ILE A 250 1.67 -15.42 -1.63
N ILE A 251 2.21 -14.43 -0.91
CA ILE A 251 2.09 -14.38 0.56
C ILE A 251 0.65 -14.05 0.99
N LEU A 252 -0.02 -13.12 0.30
CA LEU A 252 -1.44 -12.79 0.56
C LEU A 252 -2.33 -14.01 0.28
N ASP A 253 -2.08 -14.72 -0.82
CA ASP A 253 -2.86 -15.90 -1.18
C ASP A 253 -2.64 -17.05 -0.20
N PHE A 254 -1.40 -17.23 0.25
CA PHE A 254 -1.06 -18.19 1.30
C PHE A 254 -1.84 -17.89 2.58
N TRP A 255 -1.90 -16.62 3.02
CA TRP A 255 -2.71 -16.22 4.17
C TRP A 255 -4.20 -16.50 3.92
N ARG A 256 -4.75 -16.09 2.77
CA ARG A 256 -6.16 -16.34 2.42
C ARG A 256 -6.53 -17.82 2.53
N ILE A 257 -5.66 -18.72 2.06
CA ILE A 257 -5.92 -20.16 2.06
C ILE A 257 -5.72 -20.78 3.45
N THR A 258 -4.70 -20.37 4.19
CA THR A 258 -4.32 -21.01 5.47
C THR A 258 -5.07 -20.43 6.67
N VAL A 259 -5.16 -19.10 6.74
CA VAL A 259 -5.78 -18.38 7.87
C VAL A 259 -7.22 -17.99 7.55
N GLY A 260 -7.49 -17.59 6.31
CA GLY A 260 -8.83 -17.13 5.90
C GLY A 260 -9.14 -15.68 6.25
N PRO A 261 -10.41 -15.26 6.09
CA PRO A 261 -10.89 -13.94 6.49
C PRO A 261 -10.67 -13.66 7.97
N ILE A 262 -10.38 -12.41 8.33
CA ILE A 262 -10.17 -12.02 9.74
C ILE A 262 -11.49 -11.83 10.50
N VAL A 263 -12.61 -11.81 9.79
CA VAL A 263 -13.98 -11.65 10.29
C VAL A 263 -14.97 -12.38 9.40
N ASP A 264 -16.20 -12.58 9.88
CA ASP A 264 -17.31 -13.07 9.06
C ASP A 264 -17.74 -12.00 8.06
N ILE A 265 -17.53 -12.28 6.77
CA ILE A 265 -17.83 -11.35 5.69
C ILE A 265 -19.07 -11.87 4.93
N PRO A 266 -20.23 -11.18 5.02
CA PRO A 266 -21.49 -11.68 4.48
C PRO A 266 -21.51 -11.93 2.97
N TRP A 267 -20.62 -11.27 2.21
CA TRP A 267 -20.59 -11.29 0.74
C TRP A 267 -19.39 -12.07 0.16
N SER A 268 -18.52 -12.64 0.99
CA SER A 268 -17.37 -13.42 0.51
C SER A 268 -17.56 -14.91 0.74
N ALA A 269 -16.81 -15.71 -0.03
CA ALA A 269 -16.71 -17.14 0.22
C ALA A 269 -16.22 -17.40 1.65
N SER A 270 -16.76 -18.45 2.27
CA SER A 270 -16.33 -18.95 3.56
C SER A 270 -14.90 -19.50 3.48
N GLN A 271 -14.19 -19.54 4.61
CA GLN A 271 -12.86 -20.17 4.66
C GLN A 271 -12.90 -21.62 4.18
N LEU A 272 -13.97 -22.36 4.50
CA LEU A 272 -14.14 -23.76 4.09
C LEU A 272 -14.13 -23.91 2.56
N GLU A 273 -14.72 -22.96 1.83
CA GLU A 273 -14.72 -22.93 0.37
C GLU A 273 -13.34 -22.56 -0.20
N CYS A 274 -12.62 -21.63 0.44
CA CYS A 274 -11.26 -21.26 0.02
C CYS A 274 -10.26 -22.42 0.17
N VAL A 275 -10.35 -23.17 1.27
CA VAL A 275 -9.43 -24.26 1.60
C VAL A 275 -9.55 -25.44 0.62
N GLN A 276 -10.69 -25.63 -0.05
CA GLN A 276 -10.87 -26.68 -1.07
C GLN A 276 -9.87 -26.55 -2.22
N PHE A 277 -9.44 -25.33 -2.55
CA PHE A 277 -8.43 -25.04 -3.57
C PHE A 277 -7.01 -25.03 -3.02
N GLY A 278 -6.85 -25.21 -1.71
CA GLY A 278 -5.56 -25.26 -1.04
C GLY A 278 -4.84 -26.60 -1.18
N PRO A 279 -3.60 -26.68 -0.65
CA PRO A 279 -2.84 -27.92 -0.55
C PRO A 279 -3.65 -29.06 0.09
N PRO A 280 -3.44 -30.33 -0.34
CA PRO A 280 -4.25 -31.46 0.12
C PRO A 280 -4.33 -31.64 1.64
N TRP A 281 -3.28 -31.29 2.37
CA TRP A 281 -3.22 -31.41 3.83
C TRP A 281 -3.97 -30.30 4.60
N LEU A 282 -4.44 -29.26 3.92
CA LEU A 282 -5.34 -28.26 4.51
C LEU A 282 -6.80 -28.59 4.25
N ARG A 283 -7.12 -29.45 3.27
CA ARG A 283 -8.50 -29.77 2.90
C ARG A 283 -9.22 -30.46 4.05
N PRO A 284 -10.47 -30.07 4.36
CA PRO A 284 -11.30 -30.83 5.29
C PRO A 284 -11.39 -32.28 4.81
N SER A 285 -11.10 -33.26 5.66
CA SER A 285 -11.29 -34.65 5.29
C SER A 285 -12.78 -34.91 5.06
N SER A 286 -13.09 -35.73 4.05
CA SER A 286 -14.46 -36.13 3.71
C SER A 286 -15.20 -36.87 4.86
N ASP A 287 -14.49 -37.25 5.92
CA ASP A 287 -15.01 -38.01 7.07
C ASP A 287 -15.49 -37.14 8.24
N ILE A 288 -15.48 -35.81 8.12
CA ILE A 288 -16.12 -34.94 9.11
C ILE A 288 -17.64 -34.99 8.88
N LYS A 289 -18.38 -35.68 9.77
CA LYS A 289 -19.84 -35.65 9.83
C LYS A 289 -20.33 -34.19 9.79
N GLY A 290 -20.88 -33.77 8.65
CA GLY A 290 -21.38 -32.41 8.45
C GLY A 290 -20.94 -31.74 7.14
N VAL A 291 -20.02 -32.33 6.38
CA VAL A 291 -19.77 -31.88 5.00
C VAL A 291 -20.98 -32.26 4.16
N LYS A 292 -21.93 -31.32 4.04
CA LYS A 292 -23.08 -31.48 3.15
C LYS A 292 -22.57 -31.59 1.71
N ASP A 293 -22.92 -32.69 1.07
CA ASP A 293 -22.93 -32.80 -0.39
C ASP A 293 -23.70 -31.63 -0.99
N SER A 294 -23.22 -31.16 -2.13
CA SER A 294 -23.72 -30.05 -2.95
C SER A 294 -23.30 -28.64 -2.50
N TYR A 295 -22.43 -28.06 -3.32
CA TYR A 295 -22.28 -26.63 -3.54
C TYR A 295 -23.66 -25.98 -3.70
N LYS A 296 -24.24 -25.52 -2.60
CA LYS A 296 -25.26 -24.47 -2.65
C LYS A 296 -24.55 -23.20 -2.23
N TRP A 297 -24.14 -22.43 -3.23
CA TRP A 297 -23.90 -21.01 -3.09
C TRP A 297 -25.15 -20.41 -2.42
N THR A 298 -25.19 -20.34 -1.09
CA THR A 298 -26.10 -19.44 -0.41
C THR A 298 -25.44 -18.09 -0.47
N SER A 299 -25.58 -17.41 -1.61
CA SER A 299 -25.46 -15.96 -1.61
C SER A 299 -26.42 -15.50 -0.51
N SER A 300 -25.92 -14.83 0.51
CA SER A 300 -26.74 -14.18 1.54
C SER A 300 -27.73 -13.15 0.96
N GLY A 301 -27.82 -13.02 -0.38
CA GLY A 301 -28.49 -11.94 -1.11
C GLY A 301 -27.79 -10.59 -0.95
N MET A 302 -26.90 -10.47 0.03
CA MET A 302 -26.21 -9.25 0.41
C MET A 302 -24.95 -9.10 -0.40
N THR A 303 -24.94 -8.10 -1.28
CA THR A 303 -23.75 -7.67 -2.02
C THR A 303 -22.93 -6.70 -1.17
N GLN A 304 -21.62 -6.60 -1.47
CA GLN A 304 -20.72 -5.62 -0.85
C GLN A 304 -21.30 -4.19 -0.87
N GLU A 305 -21.89 -3.80 -2.00
CA GLU A 305 -22.50 -2.50 -2.19
C GLU A 305 -23.76 -2.31 -1.33
N SER A 306 -24.64 -3.33 -1.29
CA SER A 306 -25.84 -3.29 -0.45
C SER A 306 -25.52 -3.18 1.04
N TYR A 307 -24.45 -3.86 1.50
CA TYR A 307 -23.95 -3.74 2.88
C TYR A 307 -23.38 -2.36 3.16
N GLY A 308 -22.54 -1.83 2.27
CA GLY A 308 -21.99 -0.48 2.43
C GLY A 308 -23.09 0.59 2.53
N LEU A 309 -24.13 0.48 1.71
CA LEU A 309 -25.29 1.38 1.73
C LEU A 309 -26.13 1.24 3.01
N SER A 310 -26.32 0.03 3.54
CA SER A 310 -27.08 -0.17 4.78
C SER A 310 -26.38 0.48 5.97
N ARG A 311 -25.04 0.36 6.06
CA ARG A 311 -24.22 0.97 7.11
C ARG A 311 -24.23 2.49 7.06
N LEU A 312 -24.21 3.08 5.86
CA LEU A 312 -24.35 4.54 5.71
C LEU A 312 -25.72 5.03 6.20
N ARG A 313 -26.80 4.30 5.90
CA ARG A 313 -28.15 4.62 6.37
C ARG A 313 -28.29 4.50 7.88
N GLU A 314 -27.74 3.45 8.49
CA GLU A 314 -27.71 3.27 9.95
C GLU A 314 -27.03 4.45 10.66
N ARG A 315 -25.91 4.93 10.12
CA ARG A 315 -25.19 6.08 10.68
C ARG A 315 -25.95 7.39 10.52
N ALA A 316 -26.53 7.63 9.35
CA ALA A 316 -27.37 8.79 9.12
C ALA A 316 -28.56 8.81 10.11
N ALA A 317 -29.21 7.66 10.31
CA ALA A 317 -30.28 7.51 11.29
C ALA A 317 -29.81 7.78 12.73
N ALA A 318 -28.65 7.24 13.13
CA ALA A 318 -28.08 7.50 14.45
C ALA A 318 -27.76 8.98 14.68
N SER A 319 -27.24 9.69 13.67
CA SER A 319 -26.97 11.14 13.76
C SER A 319 -28.22 12.02 13.84
N HIS A 320 -29.37 11.52 13.37
CA HIS A 320 -30.66 12.21 13.49
C HIS A 320 -31.36 11.98 14.85
N VAL A 321 -30.92 10.99 15.64
CA VAL A 321 -31.46 10.70 16.98
C VAL A 321 -30.74 11.48 18.07
N GLU A 322 -29.55 12.04 17.78
CA GLU A 322 -28.77 12.89 18.70
C GLU A 322 -29.05 14.41 18.59
N LEU A 323 -30.18 14.82 17.97
CA LEU A 323 -30.61 16.23 17.89
C LEU A 323 -31.78 16.57 18.81
#